data_AF-A0AAU6ZR29-F1
#
_entry.id   AF-A0AAU6ZR29-F1
#
_cell.length_a   1.000
_cell.length_b   1.000
_cell.length_c   1.000
_cell.angle_alpha   90.00
_cell.angle_beta   90.00
_cell.angle_gamma   90.00
#
_symmetry.space_group_name_H-M   'P 1'
#
loop_
_entity.id
_entity.type
_entity.pdbx_description
1 polymer ?
#
loop_
_entity_poly.entity_id
_entity_poly.type
_entity_poly.pdbx_seq_one_letter_code
_entity_poly.pdbx_strand_id
1 'polypeptide(L)' 'MTREEAYARCPSDSYVEFYGGRWLVVPIAAVEQPQFFACSPDAARHTSAPGS' A
#
# COMPACT_ATOMS: atom_id res chain seq x y z
N MET A 1 -20.10 -6.02 18.84
CA MET A 1 -18.63 -6.02 18.88
C MET A 1 -18.17 -4.70 19.45
N THR A 2 -17.38 -4.72 20.51
CA THR A 2 -16.73 -3.52 21.06
C THR A 2 -15.49 -3.16 20.25
N ARG A 3 -14.93 -1.97 20.51
CA ARG A 3 -13.66 -1.56 19.89
C ARG A 3 -12.53 -2.52 20.28
N GLU A 4 -12.48 -2.88 21.56
CA GLU A 4 -11.45 -3.75 22.14
C GLU A 4 -11.54 -5.17 21.56
N GLU A 5 -12.75 -5.69 21.35
CA GLU A 5 -12.97 -6.97 20.67
C GLU A 5 -12.53 -6.95 19.20
N ALA A 6 -12.75 -5.83 18.50
CA ALA A 6 -12.28 -5.66 17.13
C ALA A 6 -10.75 -5.60 17.05
N TYR A 7 -10.11 -4.83 17.93
CA TYR A 7 -8.66 -4.73 18.02
C TYR A 7 -8.00 -6.07 18.37
N ALA A 8 -8.57 -6.84 19.32
CA ALA A 8 -8.04 -8.14 19.72
C ALA A 8 -8.03 -9.18 18.59
N ARG A 9 -8.85 -8.98 17.55
CA ARG A 9 -8.97 -9.86 16.37
C ARG A 9 -8.36 -9.24 15.11
N CYS A 10 -7.77 -8.04 15.20
CA CYS A 10 -7.25 -7.33 14.04
C CYS A 10 -5.91 -7.93 13.62
N PRO A 11 -5.80 -8.48 12.39
CA PRO A 11 -4.52 -8.93 11.86
C PRO A 11 -3.61 -7.72 11.56
N SER A 12 -2.31 -7.98 11.37
CA SER A 12 -1.29 -6.93 11.19
C SER A 12 -1.42 -6.14 9.88
N ASP A 13 -2.14 -6.68 8.90
CA ASP A 13 -2.40 -6.09 7.59
C ASP A 13 -3.78 -5.41 7.51
N SER A 14 -4.37 -5.08 8.66
CA SER A 14 -5.71 -4.48 8.75
C SER A 14 -5.73 -3.36 9.78
N TYR A 15 -6.80 -2.56 9.75
CA TYR A 15 -7.09 -1.54 10.77
C TYR A 15 -8.53 -1.62 11.24
N VAL A 16 -8.81 -1.05 12.42
CA VAL A 16 -10.16 -0.99 12.99
C VAL A 16 -10.81 0.35 12.65
N GLU A 17 -12.03 0.32 12.12
CA GLU A 17 -12.80 1.52 11.77
C GLU A 17 -14.23 1.43 12.35
N PHE A 18 -14.79 2.58 12.74
CA PHE A 18 -16.18 2.68 13.17
C PHE A 18 -17.05 3.19 12.02
N TYR A 19 -17.92 2.32 11.50
CA TYR A 19 -18.77 2.66 10.37
C TYR A 19 -20.16 2.04 10.53
N GLY A 20 -21.21 2.86 10.33
CA GLY A 20 -22.60 2.40 10.40
C GLY A 20 -23.01 1.85 11.76
N GLY A 21 -22.53 2.45 12.86
CA GLY A 21 -22.87 2.04 14.22
C GLY A 21 -22.19 0.74 14.70
N ARG A 22 -21.19 0.25 13.96
CA ARG A 22 -20.44 -0.97 14.31
C ARG A 22 -18.93 -0.78 14.08
N TRP A 23 -18.14 -1.52 14.85
CA TRP A 23 -16.70 -1.65 14.64
C TRP A 23 -16.42 -2.72 13.58
N LEU A 24 -15.54 -2.41 12.64
CA LEU A 24 -15.13 -3.26 11.53
C LEU A 24 -13.61 -3.42 11.51
N VAL A 25 -13.14 -4.57 11.06
CA VAL A 25 -11.73 -4.81 10.70
C VAL A 25 -11.63 -4.67 9.19
N VAL A 26 -10.85 -3.70 8.73
CA VAL A 26 -10.72 -3.32 7.31
C VAL A 26 -9.32 -3.71 6.82
N PRO A 27 -9.22 -4.54 5.77
CA PRO A 27 -7.93 -4.91 5.18
C PRO A 27 -7.22 -3.68 4.57
N ILE A 28 -5.91 -3.62 4.76
CA ILE A 28 -5.06 -2.65 4.05
C ILE A 28 -4.90 -3.16 2.62
N ALA A 29 -5.57 -2.49 1.67
CA ALA A 29 -5.36 -2.78 0.26
C ALA A 29 -3.92 -2.42 -0.15
N ALA A 30 -3.30 -3.28 -0.96
CA ALA A 30 -2.03 -2.95 -1.57
C ALA A 30 -2.20 -1.69 -2.43
N VAL A 31 -1.34 -0.69 -2.21
CA VAL A 31 -1.30 0.49 -3.08
C VAL A 31 -0.70 0.05 -4.41
N GLU A 32 -1.53 -0.04 -5.46
CA GLU A 32 -1.01 -0.14 -6.82
C GLU A 32 -0.23 1.14 -7.13
N GLN A 33 1.10 1.05 -7.19
CA GLN A 33 1.94 2.16 -7.61
C GLN A 33 1.65 2.43 -9.09
N PRO A 34 1.30 3.66 -9.46
CA PRO A 34 1.18 4.01 -10.87
C PRO A 34 2.46 3.67 -11.64
N GLN A 35 2.31 3.19 -12.88
CA GLN A 35 3.43 2.76 -13.72
C GLN A 35 4.47 3.87 -13.96
N PHE A 36 4.09 5.14 -13.82
CA PHE A 36 5.02 6.27 -13.95
C PHE A 36 6.03 6.39 -12.79
N PHE A 37 5.79 5.72 -11.65
CA PHE A 37 6.75 5.62 -10.54
C PHE A 37 7.62 4.36 -10.62
N ALA A 38 7.36 3.44 -11.56
CA ALA A 38 8.20 2.28 -11.76
C ALA A 38 9.52 2.72 -12.42
N CYS A 39 10.63 2.63 -11.69
CA CYS A 39 11.96 2.74 -12.27
C CYS A 39 12.10 1.66 -13.35
N SER A 40 12.01 2.05 -14.63
CA SER A 40 12.32 1.14 -15.74
C SER A 40 13.84 1.02 -15.85
N PRO A 41 14.43 -0.18 -15.70
CA PRO A 41 15.87 -0.37 -15.76
C PRO A 41 16.50 0.05 -17.11
N ASP A 42 15.70 0.21 -18.16
CA ASP A 42 16.19 0.63 -19.49
C ASP A 42 16.47 2.13 -19.65
N ALA A 43 15.94 2.99 -18.77
CA ALA A 43 16.12 4.44 -18.92
C ALA A 43 17.57 4.91 -18.64
N ALA A 44 18.39 4.08 -17.98
CA ALA A 44 19.77 4.39 -17.66
C ALA A 44 20.77 4.13 -18.82
N ARG A 45 20.33 3.52 -19.94
CA ARG A 45 21.24 3.11 -21.02
C ARG A 45 21.47 4.17 -22.11
N HIS A 46 20.82 5.33 -22.04
CA HIS A 46 20.90 6.38 -23.06
C HIS A 46 21.93 7.49 -22.80
N THR A 47 22.86 7.31 -21.87
CA THR A 47 24.04 8.19 -21.73
C THR A 47 25.32 7.45 -22.09
N SER A 48 25.36 6.90 -23.32
CA SER A 48 26.65 6.70 -23.99
C SER A 48 27.02 8.04 -24.62
N ALA A 49 27.86 8.82 -23.93
CA ALA A 49 28.51 9.96 -24.55
C ALA A 49 29.35 9.44 -25.74
N PRO A 50 29.25 10.04 -26.94
CA PRO A 50 30.12 9.67 -28.05
C PRO A 50 31.55 10.15 -27.73
N GLY A 51 32.53 9.32 -28.04
CA GLY A 51 33.93 9.67 -27.89
C GLY A 51 34.33 10.88 -28.72
N SER A 52 35.29 11.64 -28.19
CA SER A 52 36.31 12.42 -28.90
C SER A 52 37.42 12.75 -27.91
#